data_AF-A0A223P4L9-F1
#
_entry.id   AF-A0A223P4L9-F1
#
_cell.length_a   1.000
_cell.length_b   1.000
_cell.length_c   1.000
_cell.angle_alpha   90.00
_cell.angle_beta   90.00
_cell.angle_gamma   90.00
#
_symmetry.space_group_name_H-M   'P 1'
#
loop_
_entity.id
_entity.type
_entity.pdbx_description
1 polymer ?
#
loop_
_entity_poly.entity_id
_entity_poly.type
_entity_poly.pdbx_seq_one_letter_code
_entity_poly.pdbx_strand_id
1 'polypeptide(L)'
;MTSKITTSQTIGPFPHEAWRWAVDMTANVESGAPKIVVKGAIFDGDGVAINDAWVETWMPDSAPVETAHAIPGYRRVPSNDEGGFSLQITLPQAATAGKPVAYVTVFARGLTKHQFTAVFLEDDAGLAQSDILNQVPQQRRDTLIAKKQADGSYLWNINMQGAQETVFFDYV
;
A
#
# COMPACT_ATOMS: atom_id res chain seq x y z
N MET A 1 -4.96 31.01 5.57
CA MET A 1 -6.00 30.96 4.52
C MET A 1 -6.85 29.73 4.77
N THR A 2 -8.18 29.85 4.76
CA THR A 2 -9.05 28.68 4.95
C THR A 2 -9.14 27.93 3.63
N SER A 3 -8.69 26.67 3.61
CA SER A 3 -8.78 25.83 2.42
C SER A 3 -10.23 25.70 1.96
N LYS A 4 -10.47 25.82 0.65
CA LYS A 4 -11.80 25.61 0.04
C LYS A 4 -12.06 24.14 -0.32
N ILE A 5 -11.14 23.24 0.01
CA ILE A 5 -11.29 21.81 -0.23
C ILE A 5 -12.36 21.26 0.72
N THR A 6 -13.30 20.47 0.18
CA THR A 6 -14.32 19.77 0.97
C THR A 6 -13.65 18.91 2.04
N THR A 7 -14.09 19.05 3.29
CA THR A 7 -13.57 18.26 4.40
C THR A 7 -13.75 16.77 4.16
N SER A 8 -12.68 16.00 4.37
CA SER A 8 -12.72 14.54 4.29
C SER A 8 -13.70 13.95 5.31
N GLN A 9 -14.24 12.79 4.97
CA GLN A 9 -15.09 11.96 5.83
C GLN A 9 -14.64 10.51 5.69
N THR A 10 -14.93 9.71 6.71
CA THR A 10 -14.67 8.27 6.67
C THR A 10 -15.51 7.60 5.57
N ILE A 11 -15.00 6.49 5.03
CA ILE A 11 -15.73 5.64 4.08
C ILE A 11 -16.91 4.88 4.74
N GLY A 12 -16.96 4.86 6.08
CA GLY A 12 -17.96 4.10 6.82
C GLY A 12 -17.78 2.58 6.73
N PRO A 13 -18.69 1.79 7.31
CA PRO A 13 -18.60 0.33 7.32
C PRO A 13 -18.91 -0.36 5.97
N PHE A 14 -19.57 0.33 5.03
CA PHE A 14 -20.20 -0.33 3.86
C PHE A 14 -19.75 0.19 2.47
N PRO A 15 -18.45 0.43 2.22
CA PRO A 15 -17.96 0.78 0.87
C PRO A 15 -18.00 -0.40 -0.12
N HIS A 16 -18.21 -1.63 0.39
CA HIS A 16 -17.96 -2.87 -0.35
C HIS A 16 -18.78 -3.00 -1.64
N GLU A 17 -20.08 -2.69 -1.63
CA GLU A 17 -20.90 -2.74 -2.85
C GLU A 17 -20.43 -1.70 -3.88
N ALA A 18 -20.18 -0.47 -3.43
CA ALA A 18 -19.83 0.63 -4.31
C ALA A 18 -18.43 0.49 -4.92
N TRP A 19 -17.52 -0.21 -4.24
CA TRP A 19 -16.11 -0.29 -4.63
C TRP A 19 -15.72 -1.66 -5.21
N ARG A 20 -16.63 -2.65 -5.17
CA ARG A 20 -16.37 -4.01 -5.68
C ARG A 20 -15.88 -4.05 -7.12
N TRP A 21 -16.45 -3.22 -7.99
CA TRP A 21 -16.05 -3.14 -9.40
C TRP A 21 -14.55 -2.88 -9.57
N ALA A 22 -13.96 -2.03 -8.74
CA ALA A 22 -12.55 -1.68 -8.82
C ALA A 22 -11.67 -2.81 -8.27
N VAL A 23 -12.15 -3.55 -7.27
CA VAL A 23 -11.48 -4.76 -6.78
C VAL A 23 -11.41 -5.79 -7.89
N ASP A 24 -12.56 -6.14 -8.48
CA ASP A 24 -12.64 -7.19 -9.49
C ASP A 24 -11.83 -6.82 -10.75
N MET A 25 -11.85 -5.54 -11.15
CA MET A 25 -11.10 -5.05 -12.32
C MET A 25 -9.58 -5.01 -12.10
N THR A 26 -9.12 -4.99 -10.85
CA THR A 26 -7.68 -4.88 -10.52
C THR A 26 -7.11 -6.12 -9.85
N ALA A 27 -7.92 -7.15 -9.60
CA ALA A 27 -7.52 -8.37 -8.92
C ALA A 27 -6.52 -9.23 -9.72
N ASN A 28 -6.67 -9.27 -11.05
CA ASN A 28 -5.81 -10.05 -11.93
C ASN A 28 -4.89 -9.14 -12.74
N VAL A 29 -3.61 -9.52 -12.82
CA VAL A 29 -2.56 -8.74 -13.50
C VAL A 29 -1.95 -9.52 -14.65
N GLU A 30 -2.21 -9.03 -15.86
CA GLU A 30 -1.68 -9.51 -17.13
C GLU A 30 -0.53 -8.61 -17.58
N SER A 31 0.69 -9.12 -17.40
CA SER A 31 1.91 -8.52 -17.93
C SER A 31 2.92 -9.61 -18.26
N GLY A 32 3.76 -9.36 -19.27
CA GLY A 32 4.91 -10.20 -19.60
C GLY A 32 6.12 -9.98 -18.68
N ALA A 33 6.08 -8.96 -17.84
CA ALA A 33 7.13 -8.70 -16.85
C ALA A 33 6.98 -9.59 -15.60
N PRO A 34 8.06 -9.80 -14.82
CA PRO A 34 7.99 -10.49 -13.54
C PRO A 34 6.97 -9.85 -12.59
N LYS A 35 6.38 -10.68 -11.72
CA LYS A 35 5.41 -10.27 -10.71
C LYS A 35 5.87 -10.69 -9.34
N ILE A 36 5.61 -9.85 -8.35
CA ILE A 36 5.79 -10.15 -6.93
C ILE A 36 4.46 -10.03 -6.21
N VAL A 37 4.43 -10.57 -5.00
CA VAL A 37 3.27 -10.47 -4.12
C VAL A 37 3.71 -9.89 -2.79
N VAL A 38 3.08 -8.79 -2.37
CA VAL A 38 3.26 -8.19 -1.04
C VAL A 38 2.00 -8.48 -0.24
N LYS A 39 2.12 -9.18 0.89
CA LYS A 39 1.02 -9.52 1.80
C LYS A 39 1.27 -8.92 3.17
N GLY A 40 0.20 -8.77 3.93
CA GLY A 40 0.27 -8.44 5.34
C GLY A 40 -1.10 -8.30 5.93
N ALA A 41 -1.16 -7.74 7.12
CA ALA A 41 -2.41 -7.38 7.79
C ALA A 41 -2.36 -5.94 8.32
N ILE A 42 -3.54 -5.38 8.52
CA ILE A 42 -3.74 -4.03 9.04
C ILE A 42 -4.19 -4.14 10.50
N PHE A 43 -3.52 -3.43 11.40
CA PHE A 43 -3.77 -3.48 12.84
C PHE A 43 -4.12 -2.11 13.41
N ASP A 44 -5.03 -2.07 14.38
CA ASP A 44 -5.35 -0.89 15.16
C ASP A 44 -4.35 -0.67 16.33
N GLY A 45 -4.62 0.33 17.19
CA GLY A 45 -3.76 0.67 18.32
C GLY A 45 -3.71 -0.36 19.44
N ASP A 46 -4.68 -1.28 19.49
CA ASP A 46 -4.73 -2.39 20.46
C ASP A 46 -4.14 -3.68 19.85
N GLY A 47 -3.64 -3.62 18.61
CA GLY A 47 -3.09 -4.76 17.89
C GLY A 47 -4.17 -5.69 17.32
N VAL A 48 -5.43 -5.24 17.25
CA VAL A 48 -6.53 -6.00 16.65
C VAL A 48 -6.52 -5.79 15.14
N ALA A 49 -6.72 -6.86 14.38
CA ALA A 49 -6.76 -6.81 12.94
C ALA A 49 -8.01 -6.07 12.44
N ILE A 50 -7.84 -5.15 11.48
CA ILE A 50 -8.91 -4.34 10.90
C ILE A 50 -9.42 -5.06 9.64
N ASN A 51 -10.63 -5.62 9.73
CA ASN A 51 -11.26 -6.39 8.65
C ASN A 51 -12.21 -5.58 7.74
N ASP A 52 -12.37 -4.28 8.00
CA ASP A 52 -13.17 -3.34 7.20
C ASP A 52 -12.32 -2.24 6.53
N ALA A 53 -11.02 -2.50 6.38
CA ALA A 53 -10.07 -1.61 5.74
C ALA A 53 -9.97 -1.82 4.22
N TRP A 54 -9.51 -0.78 3.53
CA TRP A 54 -9.29 -0.77 2.10
C TRP A 54 -7.93 -0.18 1.80
N VAL A 55 -7.18 -0.88 0.96
CA VAL A 55 -5.85 -0.50 0.49
C VAL A 55 -5.97 -0.15 -0.98
N GLU A 56 -5.65 1.08 -1.32
CA GLU A 56 -5.44 1.50 -2.71
C GLU A 56 -3.98 1.69 -2.98
N THR A 57 -3.53 1.30 -4.17
CA THR A 57 -2.13 1.43 -4.55
C THR A 57 -1.97 2.14 -5.88
N TRP A 58 -0.95 2.97 -5.96
CA TRP A 58 -0.42 3.50 -7.20
C TRP A 58 1.02 3.01 -7.42
N MET A 59 1.29 2.40 -8.57
CA MET A 59 2.56 1.75 -8.92
C MET A 59 3.09 2.33 -10.25
N PRO A 60 3.88 3.42 -10.20
CA PRO A 60 4.38 4.10 -11.39
C PRO A 60 5.18 3.20 -12.34
N ASP A 61 5.95 2.26 -11.80
CA ASP A 61 6.79 1.38 -12.61
C ASP A 61 5.98 0.26 -13.26
N SER A 62 4.86 -0.17 -12.64
CA SER A 62 3.97 -1.18 -13.21
C SER A 62 3.09 -0.62 -14.32
N ALA A 63 2.65 0.64 -14.22
CA ALA A 63 1.69 1.24 -15.16
C ALA A 63 2.08 1.15 -16.65
N PRO A 64 3.35 1.41 -17.06
CA PRO A 64 3.74 1.34 -18.47
C PRO A 64 3.75 -0.08 -19.07
N VAL A 65 3.79 -1.13 -18.25
CA VAL A 65 3.89 -2.53 -18.70
C VAL A 65 2.61 -3.34 -18.50
N GLU A 66 1.59 -2.71 -17.92
CA GLU A 66 0.26 -3.27 -17.66
C GLU A 66 -0.75 -2.78 -18.72
N THR A 67 -0.32 -2.72 -19.98
CA THR A 67 -1.06 -2.07 -21.08
C THR A 67 -2.40 -2.71 -21.42
N ALA A 68 -2.63 -3.96 -21.00
CA ALA A 68 -3.90 -4.67 -21.17
C ALA A 68 -4.97 -4.25 -20.13
N HIS A 69 -4.59 -3.55 -19.06
CA HIS A 69 -5.50 -3.16 -17.98
C HIS A 69 -6.21 -1.83 -18.26
N ALA A 70 -7.47 -1.74 -17.84
CA ALA A 70 -8.24 -0.49 -17.92
C ALA A 70 -7.68 0.62 -17.01
N ILE A 71 -7.06 0.24 -15.88
CA ILE A 71 -6.37 1.16 -14.96
C ILE A 71 -4.99 0.57 -14.60
N PRO A 72 -4.00 0.70 -15.49
CA PRO A 72 -2.65 0.15 -15.28
C PRO A 72 -1.99 0.71 -14.02
N GLY A 73 -1.27 -0.13 -13.27
CA GLY A 73 -0.53 0.28 -12.07
C GLY A 73 -1.40 0.66 -10.86
N TYR A 74 -2.72 0.44 -10.92
CA TYR A 74 -3.63 0.70 -9.82
C TYR A 74 -4.21 -0.59 -9.25
N ARG A 75 -4.32 -0.68 -7.93
CA ARG A 75 -5.06 -1.74 -7.24
C ARG A 75 -5.97 -1.14 -6.19
N ARG A 76 -7.11 -1.80 -5.97
CA ARG A 76 -7.94 -1.61 -4.79
C ARG A 76 -8.18 -2.97 -4.14
N VAL A 77 -7.74 -3.14 -2.90
CA VAL A 77 -7.77 -4.42 -2.19
C VAL A 77 -8.43 -4.22 -0.84
N PRO A 78 -9.58 -4.88 -0.56
CA PRO A 78 -10.15 -4.89 0.79
C PRO A 78 -9.32 -5.79 1.70
N SER A 79 -9.32 -5.50 3.00
CA SER A 79 -8.90 -6.47 4.00
C SER A 79 -9.87 -7.66 4.02
N ASN A 80 -9.37 -8.85 4.35
CA ASN A 80 -10.19 -10.03 4.61
C ASN A 80 -10.66 -10.09 6.08
N ASP A 81 -11.34 -11.17 6.47
CA ASP A 81 -11.89 -11.36 7.82
C ASP A 81 -10.81 -11.36 8.92
N GLU A 82 -9.58 -11.74 8.58
CA GLU A 82 -8.41 -11.69 9.47
C GLU A 82 -7.61 -10.37 9.35
N GLY A 83 -8.15 -9.36 8.67
CA GLY A 83 -7.50 -8.05 8.42
C GLY A 83 -6.35 -8.08 7.42
N GLY A 84 -6.18 -9.18 6.71
CA GLY A 84 -5.13 -9.42 5.73
C GLY A 84 -5.41 -8.79 4.36
N PHE A 85 -4.37 -8.37 3.66
CA PHE A 85 -4.40 -7.89 2.28
C PHE A 85 -3.30 -8.55 1.43
N SER A 86 -3.48 -8.54 0.10
CA SER A 86 -2.51 -9.08 -0.85
C SER A 86 -2.43 -8.21 -2.11
N LEU A 87 -1.26 -7.65 -2.38
CA LEU A 87 -0.96 -6.82 -3.55
C LEU A 87 -0.19 -7.64 -4.57
N GLN A 88 -0.73 -7.76 -5.79
CA GLN A 88 0.03 -8.29 -6.93
C GLN A 88 0.64 -7.12 -7.71
N ILE A 89 1.98 -7.07 -7.72
CA ILE A 89 2.73 -5.95 -8.30
C ILE A 89 3.55 -6.47 -9.47
N THR A 90 3.38 -5.84 -10.64
CA THR A 90 4.27 -6.08 -11.79
C THR A 90 5.56 -5.31 -11.58
N LEU A 91 6.69 -6.00 -11.68
CA LEU A 91 8.02 -5.47 -11.39
C LEU A 91 8.91 -5.59 -12.65
N PRO A 92 8.92 -4.57 -13.54
CA PRO A 92 9.71 -4.61 -14.78
C PRO A 92 11.22 -4.65 -14.55
N GLN A 93 11.67 -4.13 -13.41
CA GLN A 93 13.08 -4.08 -13.01
C GLN A 93 13.21 -4.67 -11.62
N ALA A 94 14.20 -5.54 -11.41
CA ALA A 94 14.37 -6.27 -10.15
C ALA A 94 14.60 -5.38 -8.92
N ALA A 95 14.96 -4.10 -9.11
CA ALA A 95 15.10 -3.10 -8.05
C ALA A 95 14.38 -1.80 -8.44
N THR A 96 13.70 -1.18 -7.48
CA THR A 96 13.05 0.12 -7.63
C THR A 96 14.03 1.30 -7.48
N ALA A 97 15.33 1.01 -7.29
CA ALA A 97 16.42 1.99 -7.20
C ALA A 97 16.18 3.06 -6.12
N GLY A 98 15.79 2.62 -4.92
CA GLY A 98 15.47 3.49 -3.79
C GLY A 98 14.08 4.13 -3.86
N LYS A 99 13.22 3.71 -4.79
CA LYS A 99 11.82 4.18 -4.88
C LYS A 99 10.85 3.18 -4.25
N PRO A 100 9.68 3.61 -3.79
CA PRO A 100 8.65 2.67 -3.37
C PRO A 100 8.18 1.81 -4.54
N VAL A 101 7.90 0.54 -4.28
CA VAL A 101 7.26 -0.36 -5.25
C VAL A 101 5.76 -0.04 -5.39
N ALA A 102 5.16 0.53 -4.35
CA ALA A 102 3.81 1.08 -4.40
C ALA A 102 3.64 2.25 -3.43
N TYR A 103 2.95 3.29 -3.88
CA TYR A 103 2.35 4.30 -3.01
C TYR A 103 0.99 3.78 -2.57
N VAL A 104 0.68 3.91 -1.29
CA VAL A 104 -0.45 3.23 -0.67
C VAL A 104 -1.34 4.23 0.05
N THR A 105 -2.64 4.12 -0.15
CA THR A 105 -3.65 4.85 0.61
C THR A 105 -4.49 3.86 1.40
N VAL A 106 -4.60 4.10 2.70
CA VAL A 106 -5.39 3.27 3.62
C VAL A 106 -6.66 4.00 4.01
N PHE A 107 -7.78 3.29 3.87
CA PHE A 107 -9.08 3.71 4.35
C PHE A 107 -9.60 2.67 5.34
N ALA A 108 -10.36 3.09 6.34
CA ALA A 108 -11.03 2.19 7.28
C ALA A 108 -12.25 2.89 7.91
N ARG A 109 -13.13 2.12 8.54
CA ARG A 109 -14.19 2.70 9.38
C ARG A 109 -13.56 3.51 10.52
N GLY A 110 -14.11 4.69 10.78
CA GLY A 110 -13.62 5.60 11.84
C GLY A 110 -12.37 6.40 11.45
N LEU A 111 -11.71 6.05 10.34
CA LEU A 111 -10.60 6.82 9.80
C LEU A 111 -11.14 8.03 9.00
N THR A 112 -11.18 9.19 9.62
CA THR A 112 -11.77 10.43 9.05
C THR A 112 -10.93 11.04 7.94
N LYS A 113 -9.62 10.79 7.94
CA LYS A 113 -8.68 11.11 6.87
C LYS A 113 -7.95 9.85 6.49
N HIS A 114 -8.06 9.47 5.22
CA HIS A 114 -7.25 8.39 4.67
C HIS A 114 -5.76 8.65 4.93
N GLN A 115 -5.01 7.60 5.16
CA GLN A 115 -3.58 7.70 5.46
C GLN A 115 -2.78 7.31 4.23
N PHE A 116 -1.80 8.13 3.89
CA PHE A 116 -0.87 7.84 2.81
C PHE A 116 0.39 7.21 3.36
N THR A 117 0.89 6.17 2.71
CA THR A 117 2.18 5.56 2.99
C THR A 117 2.78 5.05 1.69
N ALA A 118 3.88 4.33 1.76
CA ALA A 118 4.48 3.67 0.62
C ALA A 118 5.26 2.44 1.09
N VAL A 119 5.37 1.44 0.23
CA VAL A 119 6.10 0.21 0.54
C VAL A 119 7.32 0.08 -0.35
N PHE A 120 8.43 -0.31 0.26
CA PHE A 120 9.71 -0.61 -0.38
C PHE A 120 10.02 -2.11 -0.20
N LEU A 121 10.92 -2.64 -1.01
CA LEU A 121 11.38 -4.03 -0.90
C LEU A 121 12.72 -4.08 -0.17
N GLU A 122 12.89 -5.03 0.76
CA GLU A 122 14.12 -5.11 1.55
C GLU A 122 15.40 -5.38 0.74
N ASP A 123 15.27 -5.99 -0.44
CA ASP A 123 16.37 -6.36 -1.32
C ASP A 123 16.68 -5.29 -2.37
N ASP A 124 16.04 -4.12 -2.29
CA ASP A 124 16.42 -2.96 -3.09
C ASP A 124 17.76 -2.39 -2.62
N ALA A 125 18.80 -2.51 -3.46
CA ALA A 125 20.12 -1.99 -3.18
C ALA A 125 20.16 -0.44 -3.07
N GLY A 126 19.14 0.25 -3.59
CA GLY A 126 19.04 1.72 -3.60
C GLY A 126 18.41 2.34 -2.35
N LEU A 127 17.96 1.54 -1.36
CA LEU A 127 17.26 2.08 -0.17
C LEU A 127 18.05 3.16 0.57
N ALA A 128 19.36 3.03 0.64
CA ALA A 128 20.23 4.00 1.32
C ALA A 128 20.29 5.37 0.62
N GLN A 129 19.93 5.43 -0.67
CA GLN A 129 19.88 6.66 -1.46
C GLN A 129 18.45 7.16 -1.69
N SER A 130 17.45 6.53 -1.06
CA SER A 130 16.05 6.88 -1.25
C SER A 130 15.72 8.27 -0.71
N ASP A 131 15.22 9.17 -1.58
CA ASP A 131 14.78 10.51 -1.20
C ASP A 131 13.62 10.51 -0.18
N ILE A 132 12.73 9.52 -0.26
CA ILE A 132 11.60 9.38 0.67
C ILE A 132 12.11 8.85 2.02
N LEU A 133 12.88 7.76 2.04
CA LEU A 133 13.37 7.20 3.30
C LEU A 133 14.33 8.16 4.02
N ASN A 134 15.06 9.00 3.28
CA ASN A 134 15.92 10.03 3.86
C ASN A 134 15.15 11.10 4.66
N GLN A 135 13.86 11.29 4.39
CA GLN A 135 12.97 12.16 5.16
C GLN A 135 12.39 11.47 6.41
N VAL A 136 12.51 10.14 6.50
CA VAL A 136 11.99 9.33 7.61
C VAL A 136 13.08 9.12 8.66
N PRO A 137 12.80 9.33 9.97
CA PRO A 137 13.72 8.99 11.04
C PRO A 137 14.18 7.54 10.93
N GLN A 138 15.49 7.30 11.05
CA GLN A 138 16.10 5.99 10.78
C GLN A 138 15.39 4.83 11.47
N GLN A 139 15.05 4.99 12.75
CA GLN A 139 14.36 3.98 13.56
C GLN A 139 12.94 3.61 13.08
N ARG A 140 12.32 4.41 12.21
CA ARG A 140 10.97 4.16 11.69
C ARG A 140 10.98 3.65 10.25
N ARG A 141 12.12 3.69 9.54
CA ARG A 141 12.20 3.32 8.11
C ARG A 141 11.76 1.88 7.87
N ASP A 142 12.08 0.96 8.79
CA ASP A 142 11.69 -0.45 8.69
C ASP A 142 10.18 -0.66 8.59
N THR A 143 9.36 0.28 9.08
CA THR A 143 7.89 0.20 8.95
C THR A 143 7.39 0.35 7.52
N LEU A 144 8.25 0.80 6.60
CA LEU A 144 7.98 0.97 5.17
C LEU A 144 8.62 -0.15 4.32
N ILE A 145 9.40 -1.05 4.92
CA ILE A 145 10.17 -2.07 4.20
C ILE A 145 9.45 -3.42 4.29
N ALA A 146 9.03 -3.94 3.15
CA ALA A 146 8.49 -5.29 3.03
C ALA A 146 9.62 -6.33 3.07
N LYS A 147 9.47 -7.34 3.93
CA LYS A 147 10.48 -8.38 4.17
C LYS A 147 10.23 -9.58 3.27
N LYS A 148 11.25 -10.03 2.54
CA LYS A 148 11.18 -11.17 1.63
C LYS A 148 10.99 -12.45 2.42
N GLN A 149 10.11 -13.30 1.91
CA GLN A 149 9.75 -14.58 2.49
C GLN A 149 10.43 -15.70 1.70
N ALA A 150 10.51 -16.89 2.31
CA ALA A 150 11.15 -18.06 1.67
C ALA A 150 10.45 -18.51 0.38
N ASP A 151 9.16 -18.22 0.24
CA ASP A 151 8.36 -18.51 -0.97
C ASP A 151 8.50 -17.44 -2.07
N GLY A 152 9.31 -16.41 -1.85
CA GLY A 152 9.54 -15.31 -2.78
C GLY A 152 8.51 -14.18 -2.69
N SER A 153 7.49 -14.29 -1.82
CA SER A 153 6.61 -13.16 -1.49
C SER A 153 7.27 -12.18 -0.52
N TYR A 154 6.61 -11.05 -0.24
CA TYR A 154 7.04 -10.10 0.76
C TYR A 154 5.96 -9.92 1.83
N LEU A 155 6.39 -9.79 3.08
CA LEU A 155 5.54 -9.51 4.24
C LEU A 155 5.69 -8.03 4.63
N TRP A 156 4.57 -7.33 4.72
CA TRP A 156 4.51 -5.94 5.17
C TRP A 156 3.19 -5.66 5.89
N ASN A 157 3.26 -5.48 7.20
CA ASN A 157 2.10 -5.14 8.01
C ASN A 157 1.94 -3.62 8.13
N ILE A 158 0.69 -3.17 8.24
CA ILE A 158 0.35 -1.78 8.45
C ILE A 158 -0.20 -1.63 9.87
N ASN A 159 0.52 -0.94 10.74
CA ASN A 159 0.04 -0.64 12.09
C ASN A 159 -0.44 0.81 12.12
N MET A 160 -1.72 1.02 12.39
CA MET A 160 -2.34 2.35 12.35
C MET A 160 -1.96 3.23 13.56
N GLN A 161 -1.52 2.60 14.67
CA GLN A 161 -1.10 3.28 15.90
C GLN A 161 -0.16 2.36 16.71
N GLY A 162 0.58 2.94 17.66
CA GLY A 162 1.34 2.20 18.66
C GLY A 162 2.85 2.26 18.45
N ALA A 163 3.61 1.42 19.17
CA ALA A 163 5.07 1.47 19.14
C ALA A 163 5.69 1.11 17.77
N GLN A 164 4.95 0.37 16.95
CA GLN A 164 5.34 -0.03 15.59
C GLN A 164 4.49 0.67 14.52
N GLU A 165 3.91 1.84 14.84
CA GLU A 165 3.08 2.62 13.92
C GLU A 165 3.81 2.85 12.59
N THR A 166 3.15 2.44 11.51
CA THR A 166 3.63 2.64 10.15
C THR A 166 3.79 4.11 9.86
N VAL A 167 4.87 4.49 9.19
CA VAL A 167 5.05 5.89 8.77
C VAL A 167 3.99 6.24 7.74
N PHE A 168 3.24 7.32 8.02
CA PHE A 168 2.30 7.92 7.09
C PHE A 168 2.79 9.31 6.67
N PHE A 169 2.46 9.70 5.44
CA PHE A 169 2.89 10.94 4.80
C PHE A 169 1.75 11.95 4.71
N ASP A 170 2.09 13.23 4.84
CA ASP A 170 1.22 14.34 4.46
C ASP A 170 1.74 14.93 3.16
N TYR A 171 0.93 14.87 2.10
CA TYR A 171 1.26 15.49 0.81
C TYR A 171 0.69 16.91 0.82
N VAL A 172 1.58 17.88 1.05
CA VAL A 172 1.25 19.32 1.05
C VAL A 172 1.38 19.90 -0.35
#